data_AF-A0A520LAN0-F1
#
_entry.id   AF-A0A520LAN0-F1
#
_cell.length_a   1.000
_cell.length_b   1.000
_cell.length_c   1.000
_cell.angle_alpha   90.00
_cell.angle_beta   90.00
_cell.angle_gamma   90.00
#
_symmetry.space_group_name_H-M   'P 1'
#
loop_
_entity.id
_entity.type
_entity.pdbx_description
1 polymer ?
#
loop_
_entity_poly.entity_id
_entity_poly.type
_entity_poly.pdbx_seq_one_letter_code
_entity_poly.pdbx_strand_id
1 'polypeptide(L)'
;VVRDISFYSICEHHLIPFFGKAHVAYLPEKDGRITGLSKLARLVDGFARRPQVQERLTGQIADAIDEKLSPRGAAVVLEAEHLCMSMRGIRKPGARTVTSSMRGIFRSNSASREEVLNLIQRS
;
A
#
# COMPACT_ATOMS: atom_id res chain seq x y z
N VAL A 1 -5.16 7.59 -9.03
CA VAL A 1 -5.07 6.86 -7.74
C VAL A 1 -6.21 5.86 -7.67
N VAL A 2 -5.94 4.62 -7.25
CA VAL A 2 -6.98 3.67 -6.82
C VAL A 2 -6.90 3.59 -5.30
N ARG A 3 -8.00 3.92 -4.62
CA ARG A 3 -8.07 4.01 -3.17
C ARG A 3 -9.03 2.98 -2.59
N ASP A 4 -8.91 2.75 -1.28
CA ASP A 4 -9.81 1.90 -0.51
C ASP A 4 -9.85 0.44 -0.99
N ILE A 5 -8.73 -0.07 -1.50
CA ILE A 5 -8.61 -1.49 -1.86
C ILE A 5 -8.53 -2.29 -0.55
N SER A 6 -9.59 -3.01 -0.20
CA SER A 6 -9.57 -3.90 0.97
C SER A 6 -8.49 -4.97 0.81
N PHE A 7 -7.72 -5.21 1.86
CA PHE A 7 -6.76 -6.30 1.91
C PHE A 7 -6.78 -7.00 3.27
N TYR A 8 -6.40 -8.28 3.25
CA TYR A 8 -6.26 -9.13 4.42
C TYR A 8 -4.91 -9.83 4.35
N SER A 9 -4.21 -9.90 5.48
CA SER A 9 -2.92 -10.56 5.58
C SER A 9 -2.74 -11.17 6.96
N ILE A 10 -1.63 -11.87 7.17
CA ILE A 10 -1.29 -12.56 8.40
C ILE A 10 0.01 -11.96 8.92
N CYS A 11 0.04 -11.48 10.16
CA CYS A 11 1.26 -10.95 10.78
C CYS A 11 2.24 -12.12 11.00
N GLU A 12 3.45 -12.04 10.45
CA GLU A 12 4.40 -13.17 10.51
C GLU A 12 4.88 -13.51 11.92
N HIS A 13 4.87 -12.53 12.84
CA HIS A 13 5.32 -12.73 14.22
C HIS A 13 4.40 -13.65 15.04
N HIS A 14 3.10 -13.67 14.73
CA HIS A 14 2.11 -14.35 15.55
C HIS A 14 1.13 -15.20 14.76
N LEU A 15 1.23 -15.18 13.43
CA LEU A 15 0.30 -15.84 12.51
C LEU A 15 -1.17 -15.45 12.76
N ILE A 16 -1.37 -14.18 13.15
CA ILE A 16 -2.67 -13.59 13.45
C ILE A 16 -3.01 -12.55 12.38
N PRO A 17 -4.29 -12.43 11.95
CA PRO A 17 -4.66 -11.51 10.90
C PRO A 17 -4.37 -10.03 11.19
N PHE A 18 -4.04 -9.30 10.14
CA PHE A 18 -4.18 -7.85 10.06
C PHE A 18 -4.85 -7.50 8.73
N PHE A 19 -5.68 -6.45 8.73
CA PHE A 19 -6.49 -6.11 7.57
C PHE A 19 -6.79 -4.62 7.54
N GLY A 20 -7.08 -4.12 6.35
CA GLY A 20 -7.38 -2.72 6.17
C GLY A 20 -7.47 -2.33 4.71
N LYS A 21 -6.97 -1.14 4.39
CA LYS A 21 -7.11 -0.50 3.08
C LYS A 21 -5.74 -0.20 2.48
N ALA A 22 -5.63 -0.47 1.20
CA ALA A 22 -4.51 -0.09 0.36
C ALA A 22 -4.92 1.04 -0.59
N HIS A 23 -4.04 2.01 -0.74
CA HIS A 23 -4.16 3.11 -1.69
C HIS A 23 -2.94 3.08 -2.59
N VAL A 24 -3.17 3.01 -3.90
CA VAL A 24 -2.14 2.81 -4.91
C VAL A 24 -2.24 3.90 -5.96
N ALA A 25 -1.15 4.60 -6.21
CA ALA A 25 -1.04 5.62 -7.23
C ALA A 25 0.23 5.38 -8.06
N TYR A 26 0.16 5.71 -9.35
CA TYR A 26 1.32 5.82 -10.20
C TYR A 26 1.09 6.92 -11.23
N LEU A 27 2.18 7.54 -11.68
CA LEU A 27 2.16 8.51 -12.78
C LEU A 27 2.79 7.84 -14.01
N PRO A 28 2.01 7.53 -15.06
CA PRO A 28 2.55 6.91 -16.27
C PRO A 28 3.70 7.72 -16.89
N GLU A 29 4.61 7.03 -17.57
CA GLU A 29 5.59 7.66 -18.45
C GLU A 29 4.94 8.23 -19.71
N LYS A 30 5.70 9.04 -20.46
CA LYS A 30 5.21 9.70 -21.68
C LYS A 30 4.73 8.73 -22.77
N ASP A 31 5.28 7.51 -22.77
CA ASP A 31 4.89 6.41 -23.67
C ASP A 31 3.55 5.75 -23.28
N GLY A 32 2.98 6.12 -22.13
CA GLY A 32 1.58 5.86 -21.79
C GLY A 32 1.28 4.43 -21.33
N ARG A 33 2.24 3.70 -20.77
CA ARG A 33 1.98 2.35 -20.22
C ARG A 33 1.00 2.41 -19.05
N ILE A 34 -0.24 2.02 -19.30
CA ILE A 34 -1.33 2.01 -18.33
C ILE A 34 -1.72 0.57 -18.00
N THR A 35 -1.90 0.28 -16.71
CA THR A 35 -2.47 -0.99 -16.25
C THR A 35 -3.95 -0.83 -15.89
N GLY A 36 -4.71 -1.91 -16.04
CA GLY A 36 -6.11 -1.96 -15.64
C GLY A 36 -6.26 -1.90 -14.11
N LEU A 37 -7.30 -1.22 -13.62
CA LEU A 37 -7.53 -1.01 -12.19
C LEU A 37 -7.61 -2.33 -11.40
N SER A 38 -8.24 -3.35 -11.97
CA SER A 38 -8.35 -4.68 -11.36
C SER A 38 -7.00 -5.37 -11.16
N LYS A 39 -5.97 -5.05 -11.96
CA LYS A 39 -4.62 -5.61 -11.80
C LYS A 39 -3.91 -5.03 -10.57
N LEU A 40 -4.16 -3.76 -10.22
CA LEU A 40 -3.63 -3.17 -9.00
C LEU A 40 -4.23 -3.83 -7.75
N ALA A 41 -5.55 -4.06 -7.74
CA ALA A 41 -6.18 -4.81 -6.65
C ALA A 41 -5.62 -6.23 -6.52
N ARG A 42 -5.46 -6.95 -7.65
CA ARG A 42 -4.83 -8.28 -7.66
C ARG A 42 -3.38 -8.28 -7.18
N LEU A 43 -2.63 -7.21 -7.47
CA LEU A 43 -1.26 -7.05 -7.00
C LEU A 43 -1.21 -6.94 -5.46
N VAL A 44 -2.06 -6.10 -4.89
CA VAL A 44 -2.21 -5.97 -3.42
C VAL A 44 -2.54 -7.33 -2.81
N ASP A 45 -3.56 -8.01 -3.33
CA ASP A 45 -3.97 -9.34 -2.86
C ASP A 45 -2.85 -10.38 -2.97
N GLY A 46 -2.14 -10.39 -4.09
CA GLY A 46 -1.07 -11.34 -4.34
C GLY A 46 0.05 -11.26 -3.31
N PHE A 47 0.44 -10.05 -2.91
CA PHE A 47 1.45 -9.86 -1.86
C PHE A 47 0.91 -10.01 -0.43
N ALA A 48 -0.38 -9.72 -0.21
CA ALA A 48 -1.01 -9.78 1.11
C ALA A 48 -1.28 -11.23 1.58
N ARG A 49 -1.50 -12.18 0.67
CA ARG A 49 -1.86 -13.59 0.98
C ARG A 49 -0.69 -14.47 1.44
N ARG A 50 0.11 -13.99 2.40
CA ARG A 50 1.19 -14.72 3.07
C ARG A 50 1.52 -14.09 4.43
N PRO A 51 2.30 -14.76 5.30
CA PRO A 51 2.87 -14.10 6.48
C PRO A 51 3.66 -12.84 6.08
N GLN A 52 3.33 -11.73 6.74
CA GLN A 52 3.83 -10.41 6.37
C GLN A 52 4.18 -9.52 7.56
N VAL A 53 5.01 -8.54 7.22
CA VAL A 53 5.22 -7.27 7.93
C VAL A 53 4.65 -6.17 7.04
N GLN A 54 3.84 -5.25 7.59
CA GLN A 54 3.09 -4.28 6.79
C GLN A 54 4.01 -3.34 5.99
N GLU A 55 5.12 -2.93 6.59
CA GLU A 55 6.17 -2.11 5.98
C GLU A 55 6.72 -2.79 4.72
N ARG A 56 7.03 -4.09 4.82
CA ARG A 56 7.54 -4.89 3.70
C ARG A 56 6.47 -5.10 2.63
N LEU A 57 5.22 -5.39 3.02
CA LEU A 57 4.10 -5.49 2.10
C LEU A 57 3.93 -4.19 1.28
N THR A 58 4.01 -3.04 1.95
CA THR A 58 3.91 -1.71 1.31
C THR A 58 5.02 -1.50 0.28
N GLY A 59 6.27 -1.84 0.65
CA GLY A 59 7.42 -1.76 -0.25
C GLY A 59 7.28 -2.65 -1.47
N GLN A 60 6.93 -3.93 -1.26
CA GLN A 60 6.78 -4.92 -2.32
C GLN A 60 5.76 -4.51 -3.39
N ILE A 61 4.63 -3.93 -2.98
CA ILE A 61 3.62 -3.44 -3.92
C ILE A 61 4.19 -2.26 -4.73
N ALA A 62 4.87 -1.32 -4.09
CA ALA A 62 5.46 -0.16 -4.78
C ALA A 62 6.56 -0.58 -5.76
N ASP A 63 7.45 -1.48 -5.35
CA ASP A 63 8.53 -2.01 -6.19
C ASP A 63 7.98 -2.76 -7.40
N ALA A 64 6.97 -3.61 -7.21
CA ALA A 64 6.39 -4.35 -8.33
C ALA A 64 5.70 -3.44 -9.36
N ILE A 65 5.13 -2.30 -8.93
CA ILE A 65 4.58 -1.29 -9.85
C ILE A 65 5.72 -0.63 -10.63
N ASP A 66 6.79 -0.24 -9.92
CA ASP A 66 7.95 0.43 -10.51
C ASP A 66 8.65 -0.46 -11.55
N GLU A 67 8.89 -1.72 -11.20
CA GLU A 67 9.54 -2.70 -12.07
C GLU A 67 8.71 -3.08 -13.30
N LYS A 68 7.38 -3.23 -13.15
CA LYS A 68 6.52 -3.71 -14.25
C LYS A 68 6.01 -2.61 -15.16
N LEU A 69 5.73 -1.43 -14.60
CA LEU A 69 5.18 -0.32 -15.36
C LEU A 69 6.22 0.73 -15.73
N SER A 70 7.38 0.76 -15.05
CA SER A 70 8.40 1.81 -15.19
C SER A 70 7.79 3.21 -15.22
N PRO A 71 6.93 3.57 -14.24
CA PRO A 71 6.25 4.85 -14.23
C PRO A 71 7.21 5.97 -13.84
N ARG A 72 6.81 7.22 -14.07
CA ARG A 72 7.52 8.41 -13.53
C ARG A 72 7.58 8.39 -12.01
N GLY A 73 6.61 7.76 -11.36
CA GLY A 73 6.60 7.51 -9.93
C GLY A 73 5.46 6.58 -9.53
N ALA A 74 5.65 5.89 -8.42
CA ALA A 74 4.67 5.02 -7.78
C ALA A 74 4.56 5.34 -6.29
N ALA A 75 3.36 5.28 -5.74
CA ALA A 75 3.04 5.61 -4.37
C ALA A 75 2.05 4.60 -3.82
N VAL A 76 2.39 3.99 -2.69
CA VAL A 76 1.53 3.03 -1.98
C VAL A 76 1.40 3.48 -0.54
N VAL A 77 0.17 3.52 -0.04
CA VAL A 77 -0.15 3.76 1.37
C VAL A 77 -1.04 2.63 1.84
N LEU A 78 -0.67 1.98 2.94
CA LEU A 78 -1.51 0.99 3.62
C LEU A 78 -1.91 1.51 4.99
N GLU A 79 -3.16 1.33 5.35
CA GLU A 79 -3.69 1.54 6.70
C GLU A 79 -4.36 0.24 7.14
N ALA A 80 -3.96 -0.32 8.29
CA ALA A 80 -4.54 -1.56 8.78
C ALA A 80 -4.59 -1.66 10.31
N GLU A 81 -5.57 -2.42 10.78
CA GLU A 81 -5.65 -2.88 12.16
C GLU A 81 -4.99 -4.26 12.30
N HIS A 82 -4.22 -4.44 13.37
CA HIS A 82 -3.47 -5.66 13.64
C HIS A 82 -4.07 -6.40 14.83
N LEU A 83 -4.69 -7.57 14.60
CA LEU A 83 -5.31 -8.32 15.70
C LEU A 83 -4.28 -8.83 16.72
N CYS A 84 -3.01 -8.96 16.34
CA CYS A 84 -1.94 -9.29 17.28
C CYS A 84 -1.72 -8.20 18.35
N MET A 85 -2.16 -6.97 18.09
CA MET A 85 -2.21 -5.86 19.05
C MET A 85 -3.61 -5.67 19.64
N SER A 86 -4.67 -5.89 18.87
CA SER A 86 -6.05 -5.64 19.31
C SER A 86 -6.55 -6.65 20.33
N MET A 87 -6.31 -7.95 20.12
CA MET A 87 -6.97 -9.01 20.92
C MET A 87 -6.08 -9.68 21.97
N ARG A 88 -4.76 -9.43 21.93
CA ARG A 88 -3.80 -10.04 22.87
C ARG A 88 -2.72 -9.05 23.30
N GLY A 89 -1.91 -9.46 24.28
CA GLY A 89 -0.82 -8.63 24.80
C GLY A 89 -1.33 -7.28 25.30
N ILE A 90 -0.93 -6.21 24.62
CA ILE A 90 -1.22 -4.81 24.98
C ILE A 90 -2.68 -4.38 24.78
N ARG A 91 -3.47 -5.15 24.01
CA ARG A 91 -4.93 -4.97 23.81
C ARG A 91 -5.34 -3.53 23.47
N LYS A 92 -4.97 -3.07 22.27
CA LYS A 92 -5.30 -1.73 21.75
C LYS A 92 -6.22 -1.83 20.53
N PRO A 93 -7.51 -2.18 20.72
CA PRO A 93 -8.47 -2.28 19.63
C PRO A 93 -8.65 -0.92 18.94
N GLY A 94 -8.84 -0.94 17.61
CA GLY A 94 -9.02 0.26 16.80
C GLY A 94 -7.74 1.05 16.52
N ALA A 95 -6.60 0.70 17.11
CA ALA A 95 -5.31 1.26 16.73
C ALA A 95 -4.95 0.84 15.30
N ARG A 96 -4.55 1.80 14.47
CA ARG A 96 -4.22 1.56 13.07
C ARG A 96 -2.77 1.92 12.78
N THR A 97 -2.12 1.05 12.03
CA THR A 97 -0.77 1.25 11.53
C THR A 97 -0.87 1.78 10.11
N VAL A 98 -0.22 2.92 9.85
CA VAL A 98 -0.13 3.52 8.51
C VAL A 98 1.31 3.42 8.01
N THR A 99 1.48 2.86 6.82
CA THR A 99 2.79 2.74 6.15
C THR A 99 2.70 3.33 4.76
N SER A 100 3.81 3.89 4.28
CA SER A 100 3.88 4.41 2.90
C SER A 100 5.19 4.04 2.22
N SER A 101 5.14 3.91 0.90
CA SER A 101 6.32 3.70 0.07
C SER A 101 6.19 4.47 -1.24
N MET A 102 7.21 5.28 -1.54
CA MET A 102 7.24 6.19 -2.70
C MET A 102 8.43 5.85 -3.60
N ARG A 103 8.23 5.90 -4.92
CA ARG A 103 9.24 5.71 -5.98
C ARG A 103 9.20 6.89 -6.97
N GLY A 104 10.29 7.06 -7.72
CA GLY A 104 10.40 8.09 -8.75
C GLY A 104 10.07 9.50 -8.26
N ILE A 105 9.29 10.24 -9.05
CA ILE A 105 8.94 11.65 -8.80
C ILE A 105 8.21 11.86 -7.48
N PHE A 106 7.43 10.88 -6.98
CA PHE A 106 6.78 11.01 -5.67
C PHE A 106 7.78 10.92 -4.51
N ARG A 107 8.98 10.37 -4.73
CA ARG A 107 10.08 10.39 -3.75
C ARG A 107 10.94 11.64 -3.90
N SER A 108 11.21 12.14 -5.10
CA SER A 108 12.13 13.26 -5.29
C SER A 108 11.48 14.64 -5.29
N ASN A 109 10.18 14.75 -5.57
CA ASN A 109 9.45 16.02 -5.66
C ASN A 109 8.38 16.12 -4.56
N SER A 110 8.50 17.10 -3.67
CA SER A 110 7.56 17.33 -2.57
C SER A 110 6.16 17.69 -3.05
N ALA A 111 6.02 18.58 -4.03
CA ALA A 111 4.73 19.00 -4.56
C ALA A 111 3.94 17.83 -5.17
N SER A 112 4.59 17.00 -5.99
CA SER A 112 3.95 15.79 -6.54
C SER A 112 3.60 14.76 -5.46
N ARG A 113 4.42 14.67 -4.39
CA ARG A 113 4.11 13.80 -3.24
C ARG A 113 2.89 14.30 -2.48
N GLU A 114 2.84 15.59 -2.17
CA GLU A 114 1.72 16.23 -1.48
C GLU A 114 0.42 16.10 -2.27
N GLU A 115 0.46 16.30 -3.59
CA GLU A 115 -0.70 16.10 -4.46
C GLU A 115 -1.28 14.69 -4.31
N VAL A 116 -0.45 13.64 -4.41
CA VAL A 116 -0.90 12.26 -4.25
C VAL A 116 -1.38 11.97 -2.83
N LEU A 117 -0.67 12.43 -1.80
CA LEU A 117 -1.09 12.23 -0.41
C LEU A 117 -2.45 12.90 -0.15
N ASN A 118 -2.69 14.09 -0.69
CA ASN A 118 -3.98 14.78 -0.60
C ASN A 118 -5.10 13.98 -1.29
N LEU A 119 -4.83 13.37 -2.45
CA LEU A 119 -5.81 12.51 -3.11
C LEU A 119 -6.12 11.24 -2.30
N ILE A 120 -5.16 10.73 -1.53
CA ILE A 120 -5.33 9.58 -0.65
C ILE A 120 -6.12 9.96 0.61
N GLN A 121 -5.86 11.13 1.21
CA GLN A 121 -6.45 11.60 2.47
C GLN A 121 -7.90 12.12 2.38
N ARG A 122 -8.47 12.32 1.19
CA ARG A 122 -9.85 12.80 1.00
C ARG A 122 -10.93 11.72 1.29
N SER A 123 -10.80 11.02 2.41
CA SER A 123 -11.67 9.92 2.84
C SER A 123 -12.36 10.23 4.15
#